data_AF-A0A4T0X2X3-F1
#
_entry.id   AF-A0A4T0X2X3-F1
#
_cell.length_a   1.000
_cell.length_b   1.000
_cell.length_c   1.000
_cell.angle_alpha   90.00
_cell.angle_beta   90.00
_cell.angle_gamma   90.00
#
_symmetry.space_group_name_H-M   'P 1'
#
loop_
_entity.id
_entity.type
_entity.pdbx_description
1 polymer ?
#
loop_
_entity_poly.entity_id
_entity_poly.type
_entity_poly.pdbx_seq_one_letter_code
_entity_poly.pdbx_strand_id
1 'polypeptide(L)'
;MSFENKNLYALLGNDVSGDEDEFIAPKEIVAPLKSTKKSGVPPKADKTKSKGGKPKPTGNEAGVKFQNKNKDVTPPPSTGRSHGKDKKFDRHSRTGRSETAKAEKMRLGDEVEAQIEAEEDAKAEAEGDEEEEPKQQLRSAADFFAELESSEFQKSKAAAAPASEINAEDLLVKETEEFIPSKTEKKVKQKAKKTKVYLDIDVTVADYVRPERIERSERSDNRKPRGGKKFAGKPKPAEKKSLLNDKNFPAL
;
A
#
# COMPACT_ATOMS: atom_id res chain seq x y z
N MET A 1 9.02 -68.71 -14.79
CA MET A 1 10.19 -68.15 -15.50
C MET A 1 9.98 -66.65 -15.58
N SER A 2 10.54 -65.89 -14.65
CA SER A 2 10.43 -64.43 -14.64
C SER A 2 11.39 -63.84 -15.68
N PHE A 3 10.82 -63.16 -16.67
CA PHE A 3 11.55 -62.32 -17.61
C PHE A 3 11.81 -60.96 -16.95
N GLU A 4 12.69 -60.94 -15.97
CA GLU A 4 13.19 -59.69 -15.41
C GLU A 4 14.25 -59.12 -16.35
N ASN A 5 13.87 -58.06 -17.07
CA ASN A 5 14.71 -56.94 -17.50
C ASN A 5 16.09 -57.30 -18.08
N LYS A 6 16.13 -58.23 -19.03
CA LYS A 6 17.28 -58.33 -19.95
C LYS A 6 17.05 -57.31 -21.06
N ASN A 7 17.95 -56.32 -21.16
CA ASN A 7 18.03 -55.43 -22.33
C ASN A 7 17.89 -56.28 -23.60
N LEU A 8 16.80 -56.11 -24.36
CA LEU A 8 16.53 -56.92 -25.56
C LEU A 8 17.61 -56.72 -26.63
N TYR A 9 18.31 -55.59 -26.58
CA TYR A 9 19.47 -55.27 -27.42
C TYR A 9 20.73 -56.08 -27.06
N ALA A 10 20.80 -56.69 -25.86
CA ALA A 10 21.91 -57.57 -25.47
C ALA A 10 21.92 -58.91 -26.23
N LEU A 11 20.78 -59.30 -26.83
CA LEU A 11 20.69 -60.48 -27.70
C LEU A 11 21.23 -60.22 -29.11
N LEU A 12 21.38 -58.96 -29.51
CA LEU A 12 21.78 -58.57 -30.86
C LEU A 12 23.28 -58.28 -30.95
N GLY A 13 24.14 -59.03 -30.23
CA GLY A 13 25.58 -59.24 -30.51
C GLY A 13 26.50 -58.02 -30.69
N ASN A 14 25.99 -56.79 -30.58
CA ASN A 14 26.66 -55.52 -30.79
C ASN A 14 26.51 -54.66 -29.52
N ASP A 15 26.65 -55.30 -28.35
CA ASP A 15 27.05 -54.55 -27.17
C ASP A 15 28.44 -54.02 -27.48
N VAL A 16 28.63 -52.71 -27.40
CA VAL A 16 29.93 -52.06 -27.61
C VAL A 16 30.86 -52.56 -26.51
N SER A 17 31.56 -53.67 -26.78
CA SER A 17 32.60 -54.26 -25.94
C SER A 17 33.87 -53.41 -26.01
N GLY A 18 33.70 -52.13 -25.71
CA GLY A 18 34.75 -51.15 -25.55
C GLY A 18 34.47 -50.44 -24.25
N ASP A 19 34.57 -51.17 -23.14
CA ASP A 19 34.79 -50.55 -21.84
C ASP A 19 36.01 -49.65 -22.02
N GLU A 20 35.82 -48.33 -21.99
CA GLU A 20 36.92 -47.38 -22.07
C GLU A 20 37.90 -47.71 -20.93
N ASP A 21 39.15 -48.03 -21.29
CA ASP A 21 40.19 -48.36 -20.32
C ASP A 21 40.22 -47.32 -19.19
N GLU A 22 40.42 -47.77 -17.94
CA GLU A 22 40.49 -46.90 -16.78
C GLU A 22 41.44 -45.72 -17.05
N PHE A 23 40.90 -44.50 -17.10
CA PHE A 23 41.69 -43.30 -17.38
C PHE A 23 42.73 -43.08 -16.26
N ILE A 24 43.97 -43.47 -16.50
CA ILE A 24 45.11 -43.14 -15.65
C ILE A 24 45.58 -41.74 -16.03
N ALA A 25 45.39 -40.78 -15.13
CA ALA A 25 45.91 -39.43 -15.32
C ALA A 25 47.43 -39.48 -15.56
N PRO A 26 47.95 -38.77 -16.58
CA PRO A 26 49.38 -38.79 -16.88
C PRO A 26 50.21 -38.23 -15.73
N LYS A 27 51.43 -38.76 -15.57
CA LYS A 27 52.38 -38.27 -14.56
C LYS A 27 52.67 -36.79 -14.78
N GLU A 28 52.68 -36.01 -13.69
CA GLU A 28 52.95 -34.58 -13.74
C GLU A 28 54.42 -34.32 -14.16
N ILE A 29 54.61 -33.64 -15.28
CA ILE A 29 55.92 -33.20 -15.76
C ILE A 29 55.93 -31.68 -15.73
N VAL A 30 56.66 -31.10 -14.77
CA VAL A 30 56.80 -29.64 -14.62
C VAL A 30 58.00 -29.15 -15.44
N ALA A 31 57.75 -28.22 -16.36
CA ALA A 31 58.81 -27.62 -17.16
C ALA A 31 59.73 -26.73 -16.29
N PRO A 32 61.07 -26.92 -16.32
CA PRO A 32 61.98 -26.09 -15.54
C PRO A 32 62.04 -24.67 -16.12
N LEU A 33 61.79 -23.67 -15.28
CA LEU A 33 61.91 -22.27 -15.65
C LEU A 33 63.36 -21.81 -15.55
N LYS A 34 63.92 -21.31 -16.66
CA LYS A 34 65.28 -20.73 -16.71
C LYS A 34 65.36 -19.29 -16.17
N SER A 35 64.25 -18.75 -15.65
CA SER A 35 64.17 -17.39 -15.13
C SER A 35 64.87 -17.30 -13.78
N THR A 36 65.77 -16.32 -13.64
CA THR A 36 66.47 -16.02 -12.37
C THR A 36 65.61 -15.18 -11.41
N LYS A 37 64.43 -14.71 -11.85
CA LYS A 37 63.55 -13.85 -11.06
C LYS A 37 62.79 -14.67 -10.02
N LYS A 38 63.00 -14.34 -8.76
CA LYS A 38 62.30 -14.93 -7.60
C LYS A 38 61.11 -14.09 -7.10
N SER A 39 60.95 -12.88 -7.61
CA SER A 39 59.84 -12.01 -7.24
C SER A 39 58.56 -12.40 -7.99
N GLY A 40 57.44 -12.51 -7.27
CA GLY A 40 56.11 -12.77 -7.85
C GLY A 40 55.50 -11.57 -8.59
N VAL A 41 56.31 -10.56 -8.92
CA VAL A 41 55.84 -9.32 -9.52
C VAL A 41 55.87 -9.44 -11.05
N PRO A 42 54.74 -9.27 -11.74
CA PRO A 42 54.71 -9.37 -13.20
C PRO A 42 55.47 -8.20 -13.84
N PRO A 43 56.43 -8.44 -14.76
CA PRO A 43 57.33 -7.40 -15.26
C PRO A 43 56.70 -6.44 -16.28
N LYS A 44 55.54 -6.77 -16.87
CA LYS A 44 54.91 -5.98 -17.95
C LYS A 44 53.39 -5.79 -17.77
N ALA A 45 52.89 -5.82 -16.54
CA ALA A 45 51.46 -5.68 -16.24
C ALA A 45 51.03 -4.21 -16.01
N ASP A 46 51.41 -3.32 -16.92
CA ASP A 46 51.02 -1.91 -16.85
C ASP A 46 49.60 -1.71 -17.39
N LYS A 47 48.69 -1.27 -16.52
CA LYS A 47 47.26 -1.06 -16.85
C LYS A 47 47.04 0.11 -17.81
N THR A 48 47.98 1.06 -17.87
CA THR A 48 47.90 2.23 -18.77
C THR A 48 48.06 1.83 -20.24
N LYS A 49 48.69 0.69 -20.51
CA LYS A 49 48.85 0.14 -21.87
C LYS A 49 47.63 -0.64 -22.35
N SER A 50 46.56 -0.72 -21.56
CA SER A 50 45.33 -1.37 -21.99
C SER A 50 44.67 -0.55 -23.10
N LYS A 51 44.54 -1.15 -24.29
CA LYS A 51 43.78 -0.54 -25.39
C LYS A 51 42.29 -0.56 -25.01
N GLY A 52 41.72 0.59 -24.66
CA GLY A 52 40.33 0.75 -24.22
C GLY A 52 39.26 0.40 -25.25
N GLY A 53 39.64 -0.03 -26.46
CA GLY A 53 38.74 -0.32 -27.58
C GLY A 53 38.90 -1.71 -28.18
N LYS A 54 39.24 -2.73 -27.39
CA LYS A 54 39.20 -4.11 -27.89
C LYS A 54 37.78 -4.43 -28.36
N PRO A 55 37.60 -5.12 -29.51
CA PRO A 55 36.27 -5.49 -29.98
C PRO A 55 35.59 -6.34 -28.90
N LYS A 56 34.42 -5.89 -28.47
CA LYS A 56 33.60 -6.61 -27.50
C LYS A 56 32.54 -7.40 -28.26
N PRO A 57 32.23 -8.65 -27.86
CA PRO A 57 31.08 -9.35 -28.41
C PRO A 57 29.81 -8.52 -28.13
N THR A 58 28.88 -8.51 -29.08
CA THR A 58 27.59 -7.80 -28.99
C THR A 58 26.43 -8.77 -29.26
N GLY A 59 25.21 -8.38 -28.91
CA GLY A 59 24.00 -9.19 -29.14
C GLY A 59 24.00 -10.54 -28.41
N ASN A 60 23.49 -11.58 -29.08
CA ASN A 60 23.35 -12.92 -28.49
C ASN A 60 24.70 -13.53 -28.12
N GLU A 61 25.74 -13.28 -28.92
CA GLU A 61 27.11 -13.76 -28.65
C GLU A 61 27.68 -13.16 -27.36
N ALA A 62 27.32 -11.91 -27.05
CA ALA A 62 27.67 -11.30 -25.77
C ALA A 62 26.96 -11.98 -24.61
N GLY A 63 25.69 -12.37 -24.78
CA GLY A 63 24.91 -13.06 -23.76
C GLY A 63 25.52 -14.41 -23.36
N VAL A 64 25.95 -15.20 -24.34
CA VAL A 64 26.57 -16.52 -24.09
C VAL A 64 27.97 -16.37 -23.45
N LYS A 65 28.74 -15.36 -23.88
CA LYS A 65 30.08 -15.10 -23.33
C LYS A 65 30.07 -14.38 -22.00
N PHE A 66 28.96 -13.72 -21.64
CA PHE A 66 28.85 -12.97 -20.41
C PHE A 66 28.77 -13.89 -19.19
N GLN A 67 29.79 -13.81 -18.34
CA GLN A 67 29.84 -14.55 -17.09
C GLN A 67 29.11 -13.76 -16.00
N ASN A 68 27.83 -14.08 -15.79
CA ASN A 68 27.03 -13.46 -14.74
C ASN A 68 27.45 -13.98 -13.35
N LYS A 69 27.80 -13.06 -12.44
CA LYS A 69 28.21 -13.37 -11.06
C LYS A 69 27.13 -13.10 -10.02
N ASN A 70 25.89 -12.80 -10.42
CA ASN A 70 24.81 -12.42 -9.50
C ASN A 70 24.50 -13.51 -8.46
N LYS A 71 24.80 -14.79 -8.74
CA LYS A 71 24.61 -15.89 -7.78
C LYS A 71 25.56 -15.80 -6.57
N ASP A 72 26.75 -15.26 -6.77
CA ASP A 72 27.78 -15.13 -5.73
C ASP A 72 27.67 -13.79 -4.97
N VAL A 73 26.81 -12.89 -5.44
CA VAL A 73 26.64 -11.56 -4.85
C VAL A 73 25.51 -11.61 -3.82
N THR A 74 25.81 -11.20 -2.59
CA THR A 74 24.81 -11.07 -1.53
C THR A 74 23.74 -10.06 -1.94
N PRO A 75 22.44 -10.34 -1.72
CA PRO A 75 21.38 -9.41 -2.07
C PRO A 75 21.51 -8.09 -1.29
N PRO A 76 21.10 -6.96 -1.88
CA PRO A 76 21.16 -5.68 -1.21
C PRO A 76 20.21 -5.64 0.00
N PRO A 77 20.58 -4.95 1.09
CA PRO A 77 19.81 -4.93 2.33
C PRO A 77 18.41 -4.30 2.19
N SER A 78 18.17 -3.54 1.12
CA SER A 78 16.87 -2.95 0.78
C SER A 78 15.82 -3.98 0.37
N THR A 79 16.22 -5.18 -0.05
CA THR A 79 15.30 -6.26 -0.45
C THR A 79 14.78 -7.06 0.75
N GLY A 80 15.34 -6.83 1.94
CA GLY A 80 14.82 -7.41 3.17
C GLY A 80 13.40 -6.93 3.44
N ARG A 81 12.50 -7.86 3.79
CA ARG A 81 11.14 -7.50 4.21
C ARG A 81 11.25 -6.65 5.49
N SER A 82 10.74 -5.43 5.44
CA SER A 82 10.66 -4.57 6.63
C SER A 82 9.78 -5.26 7.67
N HIS A 83 10.36 -5.65 8.80
CA HIS A 83 9.60 -6.16 9.94
C HIS A 83 8.67 -5.04 10.45
N GLY A 84 7.46 -5.42 10.87
CA GLY A 84 6.49 -4.47 11.41
C GLY A 84 7.09 -3.67 12.57
N LYS A 85 6.69 -2.40 12.70
CA LYS A 85 7.20 -1.49 13.75
C LYS A 85 7.07 -2.16 15.12
N ASP A 86 8.14 -2.09 15.92
CA ASP A 86 8.20 -2.66 17.26
C ASP A 86 7.01 -2.22 18.13
N LYS A 87 6.21 -3.19 18.61
CA LYS A 87 5.06 -2.96 19.51
C LYS A 87 5.45 -2.64 20.95
N LYS A 88 6.76 -2.52 21.24
CA LYS A 88 7.31 -2.30 22.59
C LYS A 88 6.75 -1.05 23.27
N PHE A 89 6.32 -0.06 22.49
CA PHE A 89 5.81 1.22 22.99
C PHE A 89 4.31 1.42 22.76
N ASP A 90 3.56 0.37 22.44
CA ASP A 90 2.12 0.47 22.13
C ASP A 90 1.28 0.89 23.35
N ARG A 91 1.65 0.41 24.54
CA ARG A 91 1.00 0.79 25.80
C ARG A 91 1.39 2.19 26.31
N HIS A 92 2.39 2.83 25.70
CA HIS A 92 2.88 4.13 26.15
C HIS A 92 2.24 5.22 25.32
N SER A 93 1.44 6.08 25.97
CA SER A 93 0.83 7.21 25.28
C SER A 93 1.89 8.13 24.69
N ARG A 94 1.80 8.39 23.38
CA ARG A 94 2.70 9.31 22.67
C ARG A 94 2.25 10.77 22.77
N THR A 95 1.06 11.02 23.32
CA THR A 95 0.46 12.35 23.32
C THR A 95 1.10 13.27 24.36
N GLY A 96 1.85 12.73 25.33
CA GLY A 96 2.43 13.49 26.43
C GLY A 96 1.39 14.16 27.33
N ARG A 97 0.12 13.75 27.19
CA ARG A 97 -1.02 14.24 27.97
C ARG A 97 -1.53 13.09 28.82
N SER A 98 -1.65 13.33 30.11
CA SER A 98 -2.39 12.50 31.05
C SER A 98 -3.53 13.33 31.62
N GLU A 99 -4.70 12.72 31.75
CA GLU A 99 -5.78 13.34 32.51
C GLU A 99 -5.36 13.45 33.98
N THR A 100 -5.88 14.47 34.67
CA THR A 100 -5.62 14.66 36.11
C THR A 100 -6.72 13.95 36.90
N ALA A 101 -6.39 13.48 38.11
CA ALA A 101 -7.37 12.83 38.99
C ALA A 101 -8.61 13.71 39.25
N LYS A 102 -8.46 15.04 39.27
CA LYS A 102 -9.59 15.97 39.37
C LYS A 102 -10.49 15.93 38.14
N ALA A 103 -9.91 15.90 36.94
CA ALA A 103 -10.69 15.83 35.70
C ALA A 103 -11.44 14.50 35.59
N GLU A 104 -10.82 13.41 36.04
CA GLU A 104 -11.46 12.09 36.08
C GLU A 104 -12.61 12.04 37.08
N LYS A 105 -12.39 12.53 38.32
CA LYS A 105 -13.43 12.62 39.35
C LYS A 105 -14.61 13.51 38.95
N MET A 106 -14.36 14.63 38.28
CA MET A 106 -15.45 15.48 37.74
C MET A 106 -16.22 14.82 36.61
N ARG A 107 -15.57 13.94 35.83
CA ARG A 107 -16.21 13.23 34.71
C ARG A 107 -17.00 12.01 35.17
N LEU A 108 -16.47 11.28 36.15
CA LEU A 108 -17.04 10.01 36.62
C LEU A 108 -17.92 10.18 37.87
N GLY A 109 -17.78 11.28 38.59
CA GLY A 109 -18.49 11.55 39.85
C GLY A 109 -17.88 10.83 41.05
N ASP A 110 -18.37 11.18 42.24
CA ASP A 110 -18.13 10.41 43.46
C ASP A 110 -19.31 9.45 43.69
N GLU A 111 -18.99 8.18 43.98
CA GLU A 111 -20.02 7.13 44.12
C GLU A 111 -21.01 7.41 45.25
N VAL A 112 -20.55 8.03 46.35
CA VAL A 112 -21.39 8.33 47.52
C VAL A 112 -22.39 9.46 47.21
N GLU A 113 -21.94 10.51 46.53
CA GLU A 113 -22.81 11.63 46.13
C GLU A 113 -23.84 11.14 45.10
N ALA A 114 -23.40 10.34 44.12
CA ALA A 114 -24.29 9.76 43.12
C ALA A 114 -25.36 8.82 43.72
N GLN A 115 -25.05 8.08 44.78
CA GLN A 115 -26.04 7.23 45.46
C GLN A 115 -27.09 8.06 46.20
N ILE A 116 -26.68 9.13 46.88
CA ILE A 116 -27.61 10.02 47.59
C ILE A 116 -28.52 10.73 46.59
N GLU A 117 -27.95 11.31 45.53
CA GLU A 117 -28.72 11.96 44.47
C GLU A 117 -29.68 10.99 43.79
N ALA A 118 -29.24 9.75 43.50
CA ALA A 118 -30.11 8.74 42.90
C ALA A 118 -31.24 8.28 43.85
N GLU A 119 -30.99 8.19 45.16
CA GLU A 119 -32.03 7.89 46.14
C GLU A 119 -33.02 9.04 46.32
N GLU A 120 -32.57 10.28 46.25
CA GLU A 120 -33.43 11.47 46.27
C GLU A 120 -34.25 11.59 45.00
N ASP A 121 -33.66 11.35 43.83
CA ASP A 121 -34.36 11.34 42.53
C ASP A 121 -35.36 10.19 42.46
N ALA A 122 -35.02 9.00 42.94
CA ALA A 122 -35.96 7.87 43.01
C ALA A 122 -37.13 8.13 43.97
N LYS A 123 -36.90 8.86 45.07
CA LYS A 123 -37.98 9.29 45.98
C LYS A 123 -38.84 10.37 45.34
N ALA A 124 -38.23 11.34 44.65
CA ALA A 124 -38.96 12.37 43.92
C ALA A 124 -39.76 11.81 42.74
N GLU A 125 -39.24 10.79 42.05
CA GLU A 125 -39.97 10.05 41.02
C GLU A 125 -41.13 9.26 41.63
N ALA A 126 -40.92 8.59 42.77
CA ALA A 126 -42.01 7.88 43.46
C ALA A 126 -43.10 8.81 44.02
N GLU A 127 -42.73 10.00 44.52
CA GLU A 127 -43.70 11.02 44.96
C GLU A 127 -44.37 11.72 43.76
N GLY A 128 -43.64 11.93 42.66
CA GLY A 128 -44.17 12.48 41.41
C GLY A 128 -45.08 11.52 40.62
N ASP A 129 -44.92 10.20 40.81
CA ASP A 129 -45.85 9.19 40.29
C ASP A 129 -47.11 9.05 41.17
N GLU A 130 -47.06 9.50 42.44
CA GLU A 130 -48.24 9.58 43.32
C GLU A 130 -49.04 10.90 43.14
N GLU A 131 -48.40 12.00 42.73
CA GLU A 131 -49.05 13.26 42.35
C GLU A 131 -49.24 13.38 40.81
N GLU A 132 -50.42 12.94 40.37
CA GLU A 132 -51.08 13.30 39.10
C GLU A 132 -50.47 12.73 37.81
N GLU A 133 -50.86 11.50 37.44
CA GLU A 133 -51.35 11.32 36.06
C GLU A 133 -52.62 12.18 35.94
N PRO A 134 -52.63 13.30 35.18
CA PRO A 134 -53.88 13.97 34.91
C PRO A 134 -54.71 12.98 34.11
N LYS A 135 -55.77 12.44 34.73
CA LYS A 135 -56.77 11.62 34.04
C LYS A 135 -57.13 12.36 32.75
N GLN A 136 -56.63 11.85 31.63
CA GLN A 136 -56.93 12.41 30.33
C GLN A 136 -58.45 12.48 30.25
N GLN A 137 -58.99 13.67 30.05
CA GLN A 137 -60.42 13.83 29.81
C GLN A 137 -60.73 13.07 28.51
N LEU A 138 -61.13 11.81 28.66
CA LEU A 138 -61.53 10.95 27.57
C LEU A 138 -62.79 11.56 26.97
N ARG A 139 -62.64 12.34 25.89
CA ARG A 139 -63.77 12.72 25.05
C ARG A 139 -64.48 11.45 24.62
N SER A 140 -65.79 11.39 24.80
CA SER A 140 -66.55 10.22 24.39
C SER A 140 -66.54 10.10 22.86
N ALA A 141 -66.65 8.88 22.34
CA ALA A 141 -66.77 8.69 20.89
C ALA A 141 -67.94 9.50 20.30
N ALA A 142 -69.00 9.73 21.09
CA ALA A 142 -70.13 10.55 20.70
C ALA A 142 -69.74 12.03 20.49
N ASP A 143 -68.87 12.59 21.33
CA ASP A 143 -68.40 13.97 21.18
C ASP A 143 -67.53 14.13 19.92
N PHE A 144 -66.74 13.11 19.59
CA PHE A 144 -65.93 13.08 18.37
C PHE A 144 -66.80 13.03 17.10
N PHE A 145 -67.89 12.25 17.11
CA PHE A 145 -68.82 12.20 15.98
C PHE A 145 -69.63 13.49 15.82
N ALA A 146 -70.05 14.10 16.93
CA ALA A 146 -70.72 15.40 16.90
C ALA A 146 -69.80 16.51 16.33
N GLU A 147 -68.52 16.50 16.71
CA GLU A 147 -67.51 17.43 16.18
C GLU A 147 -67.27 17.19 14.68
N LEU A 148 -67.21 15.94 14.21
CA LEU A 148 -67.13 15.59 12.79
C LEU A 148 -68.34 16.04 11.97
N GLU A 149 -69.56 15.87 12.49
CA GLU A 149 -70.80 16.32 11.81
C GLU A 149 -70.91 17.84 11.78
N SER A 150 -70.40 18.52 12.82
CA SER A 150 -70.33 19.97 12.87
C SER A 150 -69.20 20.54 11.98
N SER A 151 -68.16 19.74 11.70
CA SER A 151 -67.07 20.13 10.82
C SER A 151 -67.58 20.34 9.40
N GLU A 152 -67.35 21.52 8.86
CA GLU A 152 -67.87 21.98 7.57
C GLU A 152 -67.35 21.17 6.36
N PHE A 153 -66.44 20.22 6.60
CA PHE A 153 -65.84 19.34 5.59
C PHE A 153 -66.85 18.37 4.94
N GLN A 154 -68.01 18.11 5.57
CA GLN A 154 -69.05 17.23 5.02
C GLN A 154 -70.20 17.98 4.31
N LYS A 155 -70.26 19.32 4.39
CA LYS A 155 -71.39 20.12 3.86
C LYS A 155 -71.29 20.49 2.38
N SER A 156 -70.25 20.05 1.67
CA SER A 156 -70.13 20.27 0.22
C SER A 156 -69.90 18.96 -0.54
N LYS A 157 -70.95 18.18 -0.75
CA LYS A 157 -71.01 17.25 -1.90
C LYS A 157 -71.65 17.97 -3.08
N ALA A 158 -70.87 18.84 -3.72
CA ALA A 158 -71.10 19.21 -5.11
C ALA A 158 -70.30 18.24 -6.00
N ALA A 159 -70.90 17.88 -7.13
CA ALA A 159 -70.54 16.79 -8.03
C ALA A 159 -69.04 16.68 -8.38
N ALA A 160 -68.57 15.43 -8.44
CA ALA A 160 -67.24 15.04 -8.87
C ALA A 160 -66.94 15.50 -10.31
N ALA A 161 -65.84 16.22 -10.49
CA ALA A 161 -65.18 16.39 -11.79
C ALA A 161 -64.27 15.19 -12.06
N PRO A 162 -64.12 14.74 -13.33
CA PRO A 162 -63.32 13.57 -13.66
C PRO A 162 -61.84 13.80 -13.38
N ALA A 163 -61.19 12.75 -12.89
CA ALA A 163 -59.79 12.69 -12.50
C ALA A 163 -58.86 13.29 -13.56
N SER A 164 -58.20 14.39 -13.21
CA SER A 164 -56.96 14.81 -13.89
C SER A 164 -55.86 13.83 -13.51
N GLU A 165 -55.21 13.27 -14.52
CA GLU A 165 -54.05 12.40 -14.42
C GLU A 165 -53.01 12.99 -13.45
N ILE A 166 -52.76 12.26 -12.36
CA ILE A 166 -51.66 12.57 -11.43
C ILE A 166 -50.39 12.18 -12.18
N ASN A 167 -49.59 13.16 -12.60
CA ASN A 167 -48.31 12.90 -13.25
C ASN A 167 -47.37 12.26 -12.22
N ALA A 168 -46.68 11.19 -12.64
CA ALA A 168 -45.78 10.41 -11.78
C ALA A 168 -44.62 11.22 -11.16
N GLU A 169 -44.38 12.43 -11.67
CA GLU A 169 -43.36 13.35 -11.14
C GLU A 169 -43.78 13.98 -9.81
N ASP A 170 -45.08 14.21 -9.56
CA ASP A 170 -45.57 14.81 -8.30
C ASP A 170 -45.61 13.80 -7.14
N LEU A 171 -45.71 12.50 -7.46
CA LEU A 171 -45.63 11.42 -6.47
C LEU A 171 -44.19 11.21 -5.96
N LEU A 172 -43.20 11.47 -6.82
CA LEU A 172 -41.77 11.39 -6.50
C LEU A 172 -41.29 12.54 -5.61
N VAL A 173 -41.88 13.74 -5.73
CA VAL A 173 -41.48 14.90 -4.91
C VAL A 173 -41.84 14.70 -3.43
N LYS A 174 -43.00 14.10 -3.13
CA LYS A 174 -43.42 13.83 -1.74
C LYS A 174 -42.59 12.77 -1.02
N GLU A 175 -41.96 11.85 -1.75
CA GLU A 175 -41.01 10.89 -1.15
C GLU A 175 -39.64 11.53 -0.86
N THR A 176 -39.32 12.68 -1.47
CA THR A 176 -38.03 13.36 -1.31
C THR A 176 -38.00 14.47 -0.26
N GLU A 177 -39.14 14.88 0.28
CA GLU A 177 -39.18 15.86 1.38
C GLU A 177 -39.09 15.15 2.73
N GLU A 178 -37.86 14.99 3.24
CA GLU A 178 -37.60 14.56 4.61
C GLU A 178 -38.16 15.60 5.59
N PHE A 179 -39.23 15.26 6.33
CA PHE A 179 -39.89 16.13 7.30
C PHE A 179 -38.96 16.61 8.46
N ILE A 180 -37.77 16.01 8.62
CA ILE A 180 -36.73 16.48 9.54
C ILE A 180 -35.36 16.29 8.86
N PRO A 181 -34.55 17.34 8.63
CA PRO A 181 -33.24 17.17 8.02
C PRO A 181 -32.29 16.46 8.99
N SER A 182 -31.74 15.31 8.59
CA SER A 182 -30.77 14.58 9.41
C SER A 182 -29.45 15.37 9.53
N LYS A 183 -29.01 15.67 10.75
CA LYS A 183 -27.86 16.57 11.00
C LYS A 183 -26.48 15.93 10.84
N THR A 184 -26.39 14.69 10.35
CA THR A 184 -25.12 13.98 10.16
C THR A 184 -25.18 12.96 9.03
N GLU A 185 -24.62 13.32 7.88
CA GLU A 185 -24.40 12.39 6.77
C GLU A 185 -23.24 11.42 7.08
N LYS A 186 -23.54 10.14 7.25
CA LYS A 186 -22.50 9.10 7.26
C LYS A 186 -22.07 8.82 5.83
N LYS A 187 -20.88 9.31 5.45
CA LYS A 187 -20.25 9.02 4.15
C LYS A 187 -20.02 7.52 3.96
N VAL A 188 -20.91 6.87 3.22
CA VAL A 188 -20.71 5.50 2.75
C VAL A 188 -19.64 5.54 1.64
N LYS A 189 -18.43 5.11 1.98
CA LYS A 189 -17.36 4.90 1.00
C LYS A 189 -17.72 3.70 0.13
N GLN A 190 -18.38 3.94 -0.99
CA GLN A 190 -18.54 2.92 -2.03
C GLN A 190 -17.18 2.63 -2.67
N LYS A 191 -16.74 1.37 -2.63
CA LYS A 191 -15.56 0.91 -3.35
C LYS A 191 -15.91 0.79 -4.83
N ALA A 192 -15.21 1.52 -5.69
CA ALA A 192 -15.39 1.45 -7.13
C ALA A 192 -15.14 0.02 -7.63
N LYS A 193 -16.13 -0.56 -8.31
CA LYS A 193 -15.99 -1.86 -8.99
C LYS A 193 -14.99 -1.68 -10.13
N LYS A 194 -13.94 -2.51 -10.16
CA LYS A 194 -12.94 -2.48 -11.24
C LYS A 194 -13.61 -2.89 -12.54
N THR A 195 -13.73 -1.96 -13.47
CA THR A 195 -14.15 -2.23 -14.85
C THR A 195 -12.93 -2.60 -15.69
N LYS A 196 -13.08 -3.59 -16.56
CA LYS A 196 -12.05 -3.94 -17.53
C LYS A 196 -12.05 -2.87 -18.62
N VAL A 197 -10.99 -2.10 -18.71
CA VAL A 197 -10.72 -1.19 -19.82
C VAL A 197 -9.93 -1.99 -20.84
N TYR A 198 -10.56 -2.33 -21.96
CA TYR A 198 -9.86 -2.91 -23.11
C TYR A 198 -9.24 -1.75 -23.90
N LEU A 199 -7.94 -1.85 -24.16
CA LEU A 199 -7.21 -0.91 -25.00
C LEU A 199 -7.08 -1.56 -26.37
N ASP A 200 -7.80 -1.03 -27.35
CA ASP A 200 -7.64 -1.40 -28.76
C ASP A 200 -6.43 -0.61 -29.29
N ILE A 201 -5.33 -1.31 -29.51
CA ILE A 201 -4.08 -0.73 -30.00
C ILE A 201 -3.93 -1.09 -31.47
N ASP A 202 -4.16 -0.10 -32.33
CA ASP A 202 -3.81 -0.20 -33.74
C ASP A 202 -2.31 0.05 -33.91
N VAL A 203 -1.55 -1.04 -34.08
CA VAL A 203 -0.12 -0.99 -34.33
C VAL A 203 0.12 -0.74 -35.81
N THR A 204 0.41 0.52 -36.16
CA THR A 204 1.00 0.86 -37.46
C THR A 204 2.52 0.93 -37.31
N VAL A 205 3.22 0.00 -37.97
CA VAL A 205 4.69 0.01 -38.05
C VAL A 205 5.08 0.95 -39.18
N ALA A 206 5.36 2.20 -38.84
CA ALA A 206 6.02 3.13 -39.75
C ALA A 206 7.54 2.99 -39.61
N ASP A 207 8.23 2.87 -40.74
CA ASP A 207 9.69 2.89 -40.79
C ASP A 207 10.24 4.19 -40.20
N TYR A 208 11.27 4.02 -39.39
CA TYR A 208 11.85 4.96 -38.43
C TYR A 208 12.20 6.34 -39.03
N VAL A 209 11.40 7.37 -38.77
CA VAL A 209 11.83 8.77 -38.90
C VAL A 209 12.40 9.22 -37.56
N ARG A 210 13.70 9.51 -37.54
CA ARG A 210 14.45 9.94 -36.35
C ARG A 210 14.00 11.35 -35.93
N PRO A 211 13.45 11.56 -34.71
CA PRO A 211 13.11 12.90 -34.27
C PRO A 211 14.37 13.72 -33.97
N GLU A 212 14.36 14.98 -34.38
CA GLU A 212 15.43 15.94 -34.11
C GLU A 212 15.61 16.20 -32.61
N ARG A 213 16.87 16.35 -32.21
CA ARG A 213 17.30 16.46 -30.81
C ARG A 213 17.07 17.89 -30.33
N ILE A 214 16.16 18.05 -29.36
CA ILE A 214 15.95 19.34 -28.67
C ILE A 214 17.23 19.72 -27.92
N GLU A 215 17.81 20.87 -28.25
CA GLU A 215 18.95 21.45 -27.54
C GLU A 215 18.53 21.85 -26.11
N ARG A 216 19.30 21.40 -25.12
CA ARG A 216 19.09 21.79 -23.72
C ARG A 216 19.58 23.20 -23.51
N SER A 217 18.66 24.10 -23.14
CA SER A 217 18.99 25.42 -22.66
C SER A 217 19.86 25.37 -21.40
N GLU A 218 20.91 26.19 -21.40
CA GLU A 218 21.82 26.42 -20.30
C GLU A 218 21.06 26.98 -19.10
N ARG A 219 21.07 26.24 -17.97
CA ARG A 219 20.48 26.72 -16.73
C ARG A 219 21.44 27.69 -16.05
N SER A 220 21.13 28.97 -16.21
CA SER A 220 21.56 30.14 -15.45
C SER A 220 21.92 29.83 -13.98
N ASP A 221 23.20 30.03 -13.68
CA ASP A 221 23.71 30.40 -12.37
C ASP A 221 23.10 31.76 -11.97
N ASN A 222 22.12 31.76 -11.06
CA ASN A 222 21.89 32.86 -10.12
C ASN A 222 20.72 32.54 -9.16
N ARG A 223 21.01 31.82 -8.08
CA ARG A 223 20.18 31.90 -6.85
C ARG A 223 21.10 32.04 -5.63
N LYS A 224 21.22 33.28 -5.15
CA LYS A 224 21.77 33.61 -3.82
C LYS A 224 20.95 32.92 -2.72
N PRO A 225 21.54 32.25 -1.72
CA PRO A 225 20.82 31.89 -0.52
C PRO A 225 20.82 33.09 0.45
N ARG A 226 19.64 33.65 0.72
CA ARG A 226 19.41 34.57 1.85
C ARG A 226 19.06 33.75 3.09
N GLY A 227 19.75 34.03 4.18
CA GLY A 227 19.20 33.97 5.53
C GLY A 227 19.48 32.68 6.32
N GLY A 228 20.54 32.71 7.12
CA GLY A 228 20.79 31.72 8.15
C GLY A 228 19.99 31.96 9.43
N LYS A 229 19.75 30.88 10.19
CA LYS A 229 19.57 30.93 11.63
C LYS A 229 20.31 29.76 12.26
N LYS A 230 21.09 30.11 13.27
CA LYS A 230 22.14 29.34 13.93
C LYS A 230 21.51 28.30 14.87
N PHE A 231 22.03 27.08 14.87
CA PHE A 231 22.05 26.26 16.09
C PHE A 231 23.48 25.76 16.31
N ALA A 232 24.01 26.12 17.47
CA ALA A 232 25.34 25.79 17.93
C ALA A 232 25.37 24.32 18.38
N GLY A 233 26.14 23.50 17.66
CA GLY A 233 26.59 22.19 18.10
C GLY A 233 28.09 22.11 17.82
N LYS A 234 28.87 21.62 18.78
CA LYS A 234 30.34 21.49 18.71
C LYS A 234 30.77 20.82 17.39
N PRO A 235 31.85 21.27 16.73
CA PRO A 235 32.29 20.66 15.48
C PRO A 235 32.74 19.22 15.74
N LYS A 236 32.09 18.25 15.10
CA LYS A 236 32.62 16.88 15.00
C LYS A 236 33.88 16.91 14.12
N PRO A 237 34.93 16.13 14.45
CA PRO A 237 36.13 16.06 13.62
C PRO A 237 35.75 15.59 12.21
N ALA A 238 36.33 16.24 11.20
CA ALA A 238 36.03 16.03 9.80
C ALA A 238 36.21 14.56 9.41
N GLU A 239 35.09 13.90 9.09
CA GLU A 239 35.13 12.60 8.41
C GLU A 239 35.74 12.78 7.03
N LYS A 240 36.70 11.90 6.72
CA LYS A 240 37.44 11.87 5.46
C LYS A 240 36.46 11.81 4.30
N LYS A 241 36.65 12.68 3.30
CA LYS A 241 35.91 12.72 2.03
C LYS A 241 35.73 11.30 1.50
N SER A 242 34.49 10.86 1.35
CA SER A 242 34.16 9.58 0.72
C SER A 242 34.73 9.57 -0.70
N LEU A 243 35.69 8.68 -0.95
CA LEU A 243 36.18 8.41 -2.29
C LEU A 243 35.00 7.94 -3.15
N LEU A 244 34.79 8.62 -4.28
CA LEU A 244 33.77 8.28 -5.26
C LEU A 244 34.11 6.89 -5.81
N ASN A 245 33.37 5.87 -5.38
CA ASN A 245 33.50 4.50 -5.87
C ASN A 245 32.23 4.12 -6.62
N ASP A 246 32.33 3.20 -7.57
CA ASP A 246 31.26 2.69 -8.44
C ASP A 246 30.03 2.13 -7.70
N LYS A 247 30.11 2.00 -6.37
CA LYS A 247 29.00 1.63 -5.47
C LYS A 247 28.04 2.78 -5.15
N ASN A 248 28.43 4.02 -5.44
CA ASN A 248 27.67 5.23 -5.13
C ASN A 248 26.91 5.80 -6.33
N PHE A 249 26.90 5.10 -7.46
CA PHE A 249 26.10 5.48 -8.62
C PHE A 249 24.80 4.68 -8.65
N PRO A 250 23.62 5.33 -8.71
CA PRO A 250 22.38 4.63 -9.03
C PRO A 250 22.49 4.10 -10.47
N ALA A 251 22.30 2.79 -10.63
CA ALA A 251 22.30 2.15 -11.94
C ALA A 251 21.13 2.69 -12.79
N LEU A 252 21.46 3.09 -14.03
CA LEU A 252 20.50 3.36 -15.10
C LEU A 252 20.00 2.06 -15.73
#